data_AF-A0A958G7P9-F1
#
_entry.id   AF-A0A958G7P9-F1
#
_cell.length_a   1.000
_cell.length_b   1.000
_cell.length_c   1.000
_cell.angle_alpha   90.00
_cell.angle_beta   90.00
_cell.angle_gamma   90.00
#
_symmetry.space_group_name_H-M   'P 1'
#
loop_
_entity.id
_entity.type
_entity.pdbx_description
1 polymer ?
#
loop_
_entity_poly.entity_id
_entity_poly.type
_entity_poly.pdbx_seq_one_letter_code
_entity_poly.pdbx_strand_id
1 'polypeptide(L)'
;FEVDNDGHHIILRQRNHLAIMSSVPVILTTSTPQYDFTFSQMQAYGLNAMKEIATGVYAARSGDGNSDGAVDILDKNLIWQVQNGTPWSYDKFGDFNLDLLIDDVDVTLFWQPNNGTASQVP
;
A
#
# COMPACT_ATOMS: atom_id res chain seq x y z
N PHE A 1 26.10 0.74 -9.71
CA PHE A 1 24.85 0.81 -10.47
C PHE A 1 24.87 2.16 -11.18
N GLU A 2 24.95 2.14 -12.50
CA GLU A 2 24.86 3.35 -13.32
C GLU A 2 23.36 3.55 -13.57
N VAL A 3 22.84 4.72 -13.19
CA VAL A 3 21.44 5.08 -13.45
C VAL A 3 21.48 5.94 -14.70
N ASP A 4 20.94 5.43 -15.81
CA ASP A 4 20.77 6.24 -17.01
C ASP A 4 19.92 7.47 -16.66
N ASN A 5 20.20 8.62 -17.29
CA ASN A 5 19.52 9.89 -16.99
C ASN A 5 18.07 9.95 -17.51
N ASP A 6 17.45 8.78 -17.68
CA ASP A 6 16.08 8.60 -18.11
C ASP A 6 15.13 8.68 -16.90
N GLY A 7 13.88 9.03 -17.17
CA GLY A 7 12.85 9.06 -16.14
C GLY A 7 12.49 7.65 -15.66
N HIS A 8 12.47 7.43 -14.35
CA HIS A 8 12.10 6.16 -13.73
C HIS A 8 10.81 6.31 -12.94
N HIS A 9 9.93 5.31 -13.00
CA HIS A 9 8.79 5.28 -12.09
C HIS A 9 9.19 4.78 -10.72
N ILE A 10 8.66 5.42 -9.68
CA ILE A 10 8.88 5.03 -8.29
C ILE A 10 7.72 4.14 -7.85
N ILE A 11 8.00 2.91 -7.44
CA ILE A 11 7.00 2.00 -6.86
C ILE A 11 7.20 1.97 -5.35
N LEU A 12 6.15 2.33 -4.61
CA LEU A 12 6.06 2.11 -3.17
C LEU A 12 5.31 0.80 -2.93
N ARG A 13 6.02 -0.18 -2.39
CA ARG A 13 5.44 -1.47 -1.96
C ARG A 13 5.67 -1.64 -0.48
N GLN A 14 4.59 -1.88 0.26
CA GLN A 14 4.64 -2.15 1.70
C GLN A 14 4.30 -3.61 1.98
N ARG A 15 4.44 -4.02 3.25
CA ARG A 15 4.23 -5.40 3.67
C ARG A 15 2.80 -5.89 3.44
N ASN A 16 1.80 -5.02 3.60
CA ASN A 16 0.40 -5.41 3.57
C ASN A 16 -0.54 -4.31 3.04
N HIS A 17 0.00 -3.44 2.20
CA HIS A 17 -0.76 -2.45 1.46
C HIS A 17 -0.51 -2.64 -0.03
N LEU A 18 -1.53 -2.38 -0.84
CA LEU A 18 -1.45 -2.39 -2.28
C LEU A 18 -0.33 -1.45 -2.74
N ALA A 19 0.54 -1.97 -3.61
CA ALA A 19 1.60 -1.17 -4.20
C ALA A 19 1.01 0.00 -5.01
N ILE A 20 1.70 1.13 -4.98
CA ILE A 20 1.40 2.31 -5.78
C ILE A 20 2.65 2.72 -6.56
N MET A 21 2.45 3.30 -7.74
CA MET A 21 3.53 3.71 -8.65
C MET A 21 3.34 5.18 -9.00
N SER A 22 4.43 5.94 -9.15
CA SER A 22 4.36 7.33 -9.58
C SER A 22 3.63 7.44 -10.92
N SER A 23 2.71 8.41 -11.06
CA SER A 23 1.94 8.59 -12.29
C SER A 23 2.79 9.04 -13.48
N VAL A 24 3.93 9.67 -13.19
CA VAL A 24 4.92 10.12 -14.16
C VAL A 24 6.32 9.62 -13.79
N PRO A 25 7.23 9.49 -14.77
CA PRO A 25 8.63 9.18 -14.49
C PRO A 25 9.30 10.31 -13.69
N VAL A 26 10.18 9.94 -12.76
CA VAL A 26 11.01 10.82 -11.94
C VAL A 26 12.46 10.67 -12.37
N ILE A 27 13.14 11.79 -12.62
CA ILE A 27 14.55 11.80 -13.00
C ILE A 27 15.39 11.63 -11.73
N LEU A 28 16.21 10.58 -11.70
CA LEU A 28 17.05 10.25 -10.55
C LEU A 28 18.43 10.90 -10.69
N THR A 29 18.63 12.02 -10.01
CA THR A 29 19.91 12.74 -9.93
C THR A 29 20.37 12.93 -8.48
N THR A 30 21.57 13.49 -8.26
CA THR A 30 22.06 13.88 -6.93
C THR A 30 21.16 14.93 -6.25
N SER A 31 20.26 15.56 -7.00
CA SER A 31 19.25 16.50 -6.54
C SER A 31 17.84 16.09 -7.03
N THR A 32 17.52 14.79 -6.93
CA THR A 32 16.19 14.27 -7.30
C THR A 32 15.10 15.04 -6.54
N PRO A 33 14.10 15.62 -7.21
CA PRO A 33 13.00 16.27 -6.51
C PRO A 33 12.19 15.26 -5.70
N GLN A 34 11.70 15.69 -4.54
CA GLN A 34 10.80 14.87 -3.72
C GLN A 34 9.52 14.57 -4.52
N TYR A 35 9.15 13.28 -4.61
CA TYR A 35 7.87 12.84 -5.13
C TYR A 35 6.92 12.55 -3.96
N ASP A 36 5.79 13.26 -3.92
CA ASP A 36 4.84 13.16 -2.81
C ASP A 36 3.52 12.56 -3.30
N PHE A 37 3.24 11.32 -2.88
CA PHE A 37 2.00 10.62 -3.20
C PHE A 37 0.77 11.19 -2.47
N THR A 38 0.96 11.95 -1.38
CA THR A 38 -0.10 12.25 -0.42
C THR A 38 -1.04 13.37 -0.83
N PHE A 39 -0.66 14.20 -1.83
CA PHE A 39 -1.39 15.43 -2.16
C PHE A 39 -2.57 15.23 -3.12
N SER A 40 -2.54 14.20 -3.98
CA SER A 40 -3.59 13.99 -4.97
C SER A 40 -3.63 12.54 -5.47
N GLN A 41 -4.83 12.05 -5.75
CA GLN A 41 -5.05 10.81 -6.49
C GLN A 41 -4.21 10.67 -7.77
N MET A 42 -3.94 11.80 -8.44
CA MET A 42 -3.18 11.88 -9.69
C MET A 42 -1.67 11.65 -9.53
N GLN A 43 -1.16 11.54 -8.30
CA GLN A 43 0.24 11.17 -8.04
C GLN A 43 0.48 9.67 -8.21
N ALA A 44 -0.58 8.85 -8.21
CA ALA A 44 -0.46 7.42 -8.45
C ALA A 44 -0.88 7.07 -9.88
N TYR A 45 -0.15 6.14 -10.51
CA TYR A 45 -0.53 5.53 -11.77
C TYR A 45 -1.87 4.78 -11.62
N GLY A 46 -2.77 4.99 -12.58
CA GLY A 46 -4.09 4.37 -12.61
C GLY A 46 -5.23 5.26 -12.09
N LEU A 47 -6.44 4.71 -12.08
CA LEU A 47 -7.67 5.39 -11.64
C LEU A 47 -8.02 4.96 -10.22
N ASN A 48 -8.09 5.90 -9.26
CA ASN A 48 -8.42 5.59 -7.86
C ASN A 48 -7.46 4.56 -7.18
N ALA A 49 -6.19 4.52 -7.61
CA ALA A 49 -5.15 3.63 -7.09
C ALA A 49 -4.87 3.78 -5.58
N MET A 50 -4.92 5.01 -5.07
CA MET A 50 -4.88 5.37 -3.64
C MET A 50 -6.27 5.55 -3.01
N LYS A 51 -6.31 5.73 -1.69
CA LYS A 51 -7.48 6.08 -0.89
C LYS A 51 -7.29 7.45 -0.23
N GLU A 52 -8.30 8.30 -0.29
CA GLU A 52 -8.34 9.54 0.49
C GLU A 52 -8.68 9.20 1.95
N ILE A 53 -7.78 9.52 2.88
CA ILE A 53 -7.91 9.20 4.33
C ILE A 53 -8.30 10.43 5.17
N ALA A 54 -8.10 11.61 4.62
CA ALA A 54 -8.61 12.90 5.10
C ALA A 54 -8.72 13.82 3.88
N THR A 55 -9.47 14.92 3.98
CA THR A 55 -9.64 15.86 2.86
C THR A 55 -8.28 16.30 2.28
N GLY A 56 -8.00 15.91 1.04
CA GLY A 56 -6.76 16.21 0.34
C GLY A 56 -5.54 15.37 0.73
N VAL A 57 -5.72 14.30 1.53
CA VAL A 57 -4.64 13.41 1.99
C VAL A 57 -4.89 11.99 1.49
N TYR A 58 -3.93 11.47 0.73
CA TYR A 58 -4.02 10.17 0.07
C TYR A 58 -3.00 9.17 0.62
N ALA A 59 -3.40 7.91 0.71
CA ALA A 59 -2.55 6.80 1.15
C ALA A 59 -2.79 5.54 0.30
N ALA A 60 -1.81 4.62 0.33
CA ALA A 60 -2.00 3.28 -0.22
C ALA A 60 -3.12 2.55 0.54
N ARG A 61 -3.83 1.65 -0.15
CA ARG A 61 -4.89 0.85 0.46
C ARG A 61 -4.26 -0.30 1.24
N SER A 62 -4.55 -0.40 2.52
CA SER A 62 -4.18 -1.55 3.35
C SER A 62 -5.04 -2.78 3.07
N GLY A 63 -4.57 -3.95 3.50
CA GLY A 63 -5.35 -5.19 3.50
C GLY A 63 -4.80 -6.31 2.62
N ASP A 64 -3.73 -6.08 1.85
CA ASP A 64 -3.08 -7.07 0.96
C ASP A 64 -2.01 -7.84 1.75
N GLY A 65 -2.47 -8.63 2.73
CA GLY A 65 -1.61 -9.36 3.66
C GLY A 65 -0.84 -10.50 3.02
N ASN A 66 -1.34 -11.07 1.92
CA ASN A 66 -0.64 -12.14 1.20
C ASN A 66 0.31 -11.60 0.11
N SER A 67 0.31 -10.27 -0.12
CA SER A 67 1.14 -9.57 -1.10
C SER A 67 0.92 -10.01 -2.55
N ASP A 68 -0.31 -10.45 -2.89
CA ASP A 68 -0.70 -10.84 -4.24
C ASP A 68 -1.22 -9.68 -5.10
N GLY A 69 -1.33 -8.48 -4.52
CA GLY A 69 -1.78 -7.29 -5.21
C GLY A 69 -3.30 -7.14 -5.26
N ALA A 70 -4.05 -7.94 -4.52
CA ALA A 70 -5.47 -7.77 -4.27
C ALA A 70 -5.74 -7.62 -2.77
N VAL A 71 -6.83 -6.96 -2.42
CA VAL A 71 -7.39 -7.00 -1.06
C VAL A 71 -8.65 -7.82 -1.14
N ASP A 72 -8.58 -9.07 -0.69
CA ASP A 72 -9.68 -10.02 -0.77
C ASP A 72 -9.77 -10.95 0.45
N ILE A 73 -10.66 -11.95 0.36
CA ILE A 73 -10.97 -12.86 1.47
C ILE A 73 -9.77 -13.73 1.87
N LEU A 74 -8.78 -13.94 0.99
CA LEU A 74 -7.57 -14.70 1.28
C LEU A 74 -6.69 -13.94 2.28
N ASP A 75 -6.59 -12.62 2.19
CA ASP A 75 -5.87 -11.80 3.17
C ASP A 75 -6.48 -11.95 4.57
N LYS A 76 -7.81 -11.93 4.65
CA LYS A 76 -8.51 -12.10 5.91
C LYS A 76 -8.34 -13.52 6.46
N ASN A 77 -8.60 -14.54 5.65
CA ASN A 77 -8.71 -15.92 6.13
C ASN A 77 -7.34 -16.61 6.31
N LEU A 78 -6.39 -16.33 5.41
CA LEU A 78 -5.08 -17.00 5.43
C LEU A 78 -4.02 -16.23 6.19
N ILE A 79 -4.17 -14.90 6.33
CA ILE A 79 -3.17 -14.04 6.98
C ILE A 79 -3.69 -13.50 8.31
N TRP A 80 -4.74 -12.65 8.29
CA TRP A 80 -5.21 -12.01 9.52
C TRP A 80 -5.77 -13.03 10.53
N GLN A 81 -6.64 -13.95 10.10
CA GLN A 81 -7.34 -14.87 11.00
C GLN A 81 -6.38 -15.78 11.79
N VAL A 82 -5.27 -16.19 11.17
CA VAL A 82 -4.26 -17.04 11.81
C VAL A 82 -3.30 -16.25 12.71
N GLN A 83 -3.24 -14.92 12.56
CA GLN A 83 -2.37 -14.03 13.32
C GLN A 83 -3.12 -13.22 14.39
N ASN A 84 -4.45 -13.14 14.33
CA ASN A 84 -5.28 -12.40 15.26
C ASN A 84 -5.02 -12.79 16.72
N GLY A 85 -4.82 -11.79 17.58
CA GLY A 85 -4.55 -11.94 19.01
C GLY A 85 -3.15 -12.44 19.36
N THR A 86 -2.27 -12.65 18.36
CA THR A 86 -0.89 -13.06 18.60
C THR A 86 0.02 -11.83 18.76
N PRO A 87 1.13 -11.91 19.52
CA PRO A 87 2.07 -10.79 19.67
C PRO A 87 2.65 -10.37 18.32
N TRP A 88 2.77 -9.08 18.05
CA TRP A 88 3.33 -8.61 16.78
C TRP A 88 4.78 -9.04 16.54
N SER A 89 5.13 -9.23 15.26
CA SER A 89 6.49 -9.46 14.77
C SER A 89 6.60 -9.11 13.28
N TYR A 90 7.81 -8.89 12.77
CA TYR A 90 8.04 -8.47 11.37
C TYR A 90 7.66 -9.51 10.32
N ASP A 91 7.52 -10.77 10.70
CA ASP A 91 7.02 -11.88 9.87
C ASP A 91 5.48 -11.95 9.82
N LYS A 92 4.78 -11.00 10.47
CA LYS A 92 3.32 -10.89 10.46
C LYS A 92 2.85 -9.77 9.55
N PHE A 93 1.77 -10.07 8.85
CA PHE A 93 1.26 -9.29 7.71
C PHE A 93 -0.23 -8.91 7.91
N GLY A 94 -0.90 -9.45 8.93
CA GLY A 94 -2.28 -9.15 9.27
C GLY A 94 -2.49 -7.82 10.00
N ASP A 95 -1.43 -7.13 10.42
CA ASP A 95 -1.46 -5.81 11.07
C ASP A 95 -1.69 -4.72 10.00
N PHE A 96 -2.92 -4.61 9.50
CA PHE A 96 -3.26 -3.78 8.33
C PHE A 96 -3.20 -2.28 8.60
N ASN A 97 -3.20 -1.85 9.86
CA ASN A 97 -3.01 -0.45 10.22
C ASN A 97 -1.59 -0.12 10.72
N LEU A 98 -0.72 -1.14 10.87
CA LEU A 98 0.66 -1.04 11.32
C LEU A 98 0.79 -0.47 12.75
N ASP A 99 -0.17 -0.77 13.63
CA ASP A 99 -0.20 -0.28 15.01
C ASP A 99 0.42 -1.24 16.05
N LEU A 100 0.99 -2.35 15.57
CA LEU A 100 1.61 -3.41 16.37
C LEU A 100 0.61 -4.29 17.14
N LEU A 101 -0.67 -4.17 16.87
CA LEU A 101 -1.72 -5.09 17.30
C LEU A 101 -2.32 -5.76 16.07
N ILE A 102 -2.70 -7.03 16.20
CA ILE A 102 -3.41 -7.75 15.14
C ILE A 102 -4.75 -8.14 15.74
N ASP A 103 -5.78 -7.35 15.46
CA ASP A 103 -7.08 -7.44 16.10
C ASP A 103 -8.24 -7.09 15.15
N ASP A 104 -9.46 -7.03 15.69
CA ASP A 104 -10.67 -6.79 14.89
C ASP A 104 -10.71 -5.40 14.22
N VAL A 105 -9.88 -4.44 14.67
CA VAL A 105 -9.74 -3.12 14.05
C VAL A 105 -9.16 -3.24 12.65
N ASP A 106 -8.15 -4.10 12.46
CA ASP A 106 -7.53 -4.36 11.16
C ASP A 106 -8.58 -4.76 10.11
N VAL A 107 -9.47 -5.67 10.48
CA VAL A 107 -10.49 -6.15 9.55
C VAL A 107 -11.60 -5.13 9.38
N THR A 108 -12.09 -4.53 10.47
CA THR A 108 -13.31 -3.71 10.47
C THR A 108 -13.08 -2.34 9.85
N LEU A 109 -11.95 -1.68 10.15
CA LEU A 109 -11.68 -0.31 9.71
C LEU A 109 -10.74 -0.23 8.50
N PHE A 110 -9.91 -1.25 8.28
CA PHE A 110 -8.84 -1.18 7.26
C PHE A 110 -9.09 -2.13 6.08
N TRP A 111 -9.28 -3.44 6.32
CA TRP A 111 -9.53 -4.41 5.24
C TRP A 111 -10.92 -4.26 4.62
N GLN A 112 -12.00 -4.20 5.42
CA GLN A 112 -13.38 -4.17 4.90
C GLN A 112 -13.63 -3.04 3.89
N PRO A 113 -13.20 -1.78 4.13
CA PRO A 113 -13.41 -0.70 3.16
C PRO A 113 -12.57 -0.81 1.89
N ASN A 114 -11.55 -1.68 1.88
CA ASN A 114 -10.64 -1.87 0.76
C ASN A 114 -10.89 -3.22 0.03
N ASN A 115 -11.70 -4.10 0.60
CA ASN A 115 -12.04 -5.40 0.02
C ASN A 115 -12.62 -5.26 -1.40
N GLY A 116 -12.08 -6.05 -2.33
CA GLY A 116 -12.42 -6.00 -3.76
C GLY A 116 -11.61 -4.97 -4.56
N THR A 117 -10.57 -4.35 -3.97
CA THR A 117 -9.62 -3.50 -4.69
C THR A 117 -8.35 -4.27 -5.04
N ALA A 118 -7.64 -3.81 -6.06
CA ALA A 118 -6.38 -4.38 -6.50
C ALA A 118 -5.39 -3.28 -6.91
N SER A 119 -4.11 -3.58 -6.84
CA SER A 119 -3.05 -2.69 -7.30
C SER A 119 -3.18 -2.47 -8.81
N GLN A 120 -2.78 -1.29 -9.26
CA GLN A 120 -2.70 -0.93 -10.67
C GLN A 120 -1.25 -0.87 -11.17
N VAL A 121 -0.30 -1.24 -10.32
CA VAL A 121 1.10 -1.38 -10.72
C VAL A 121 1.20 -2.55 -11.71
N PRO A 122 1.81 -2.35 -12.91
CA PRO A 122 1.96 -3.40 -13.91
C PRO A 122 2.85 -4.57 -13.50
#